data_AF-A0A918MZY3-F1
#
_entry.id   AF-A0A918MZY3-F1
#
_cell.length_a   1.000
_cell.length_b   1.000
_cell.length_c   1.000
_cell.angle_alpha   90.00
_cell.angle_beta   90.00
_cell.angle_gamma   90.00
#
_symmetry.space_group_name_H-M   'P 1'
#
loop_
_entity.id
_entity.type
_entity.pdbx_description
1 polymer ?
#
loop_
_entity_poly.entity_id
_entity_poly.type
_entity_poly.pdbx_seq_one_letter_code
_entity_poly.pdbx_strand_id
1 'polypeptide(L)'
;MSTQYRSEIATLLAPVLGFLHSETPEAWICEASKPENLTVVLTDHLICELKAAQSAMYLLRRYIADEQTSAVLLDWLKPYEDFTYRHTGDWRALHTKNLSKSLFDTSGMTEFQKSLLDKMVMLIKEELHHFFQVLEIMHSLGIKYKSVTSSRYANGLLRHVRTYEPEKLIDKLICGAYIEARSCERFAALAPHVDEKLGEFYISLLRSEARHYQDYLTLAEEIAGHDISARIHHFGEVEAQLICSPDTDFKFHSGVPANSAA
;
A
#
# COMPACT_ATOMS: atom_id res chain seq x y z
N MET A 1 -1.36 -22.16 -14.50
CA MET A 1 -1.49 -22.25 -13.02
C MET A 1 -2.07 -23.59 -12.60
N SER A 2 -1.41 -24.30 -11.66
CA SER A 2 -1.90 -25.57 -11.10
C SER A 2 -3.11 -25.39 -10.18
N THR A 3 -3.90 -26.45 -9.96
CA THR A 3 -5.06 -26.44 -9.04
C THR A 3 -4.67 -26.08 -7.61
N GLN A 4 -3.51 -26.56 -7.15
CA GLN A 4 -2.99 -26.27 -5.82
C GLN A 4 -2.66 -24.77 -5.65
N TYR A 5 -2.06 -24.16 -6.67
CA TYR A 5 -1.73 -22.74 -6.65
C TYR A 5 -2.98 -21.84 -6.62
N ARG A 6 -4.02 -22.21 -7.37
CA ARG A 6 -5.33 -21.52 -7.29
C ARG A 6 -5.97 -21.64 -5.90
N SER A 7 -5.85 -22.82 -5.28
CA SER A 7 -6.35 -23.04 -3.91
C SER A 7 -5.61 -22.20 -2.87
N GLU A 8 -4.30 -22.01 -3.04
CA GLU A 8 -3.49 -21.17 -2.14
C GLU A 8 -3.88 -19.69 -2.26
N ILE A 9 -4.00 -19.17 -3.48
CA ILE A 9 -4.44 -17.79 -3.74
C ILE A 9 -5.83 -17.55 -3.14
N ALA A 10 -6.77 -18.47 -3.36
CA ALA A 10 -8.11 -18.37 -2.79
C ALA A 10 -8.09 -18.33 -1.25
N THR A 11 -7.20 -19.10 -0.62
CA THR A 11 -7.03 -19.11 0.84
C THR A 11 -6.46 -17.78 1.35
N LEU A 12 -5.50 -17.20 0.64
CA LEU A 12 -4.90 -15.90 0.99
C LEU A 12 -5.89 -14.75 0.83
N LEU A 13 -6.74 -14.79 -0.20
CA LEU A 13 -7.69 -13.72 -0.50
C LEU A 13 -9.00 -13.81 0.29
N ALA A 14 -9.41 -14.99 0.74
CA ALA A 14 -10.66 -15.17 1.49
C ALA A 14 -10.85 -14.14 2.63
N PRO A 15 -9.87 -13.89 3.51
CA PRO A 15 -10.05 -12.89 4.56
C PRO A 15 -10.02 -11.44 4.04
N VAL A 16 -9.29 -11.16 2.96
CA VAL A 16 -9.28 -9.85 2.29
C VAL A 16 -10.66 -9.54 1.70
N LEU A 17 -11.24 -10.50 0.98
CA LEU A 17 -12.58 -10.39 0.40
C LEU A 17 -13.68 -10.31 1.47
N GLY A 18 -13.48 -10.95 2.62
CA GLY A 18 -14.37 -10.81 3.77
C GLY A 18 -14.28 -9.45 4.49
N PHE A 19 -13.15 -8.75 4.34
CA PHE A 19 -12.90 -7.44 4.95
C PHE A 19 -13.36 -6.27 4.07
N LEU A 20 -13.16 -6.37 2.75
CA LEU A 20 -13.58 -5.37 1.78
C LEU A 20 -15.10 -5.42 1.58
N HIS A 21 -15.73 -4.25 1.39
CA HIS A 21 -17.19 -4.16 1.21
C HIS A 21 -17.62 -4.24 -0.27
N SER A 22 -16.66 -4.30 -1.20
CA SER A 22 -16.90 -4.48 -2.62
C SER A 22 -15.70 -5.14 -3.30
N GLU A 23 -15.96 -5.91 -4.34
CA GLU A 23 -14.92 -6.38 -5.27
C GLU A 23 -14.49 -5.24 -6.20
N THR A 24 -13.34 -5.39 -6.85
CA THR A 24 -12.91 -4.46 -7.89
C THR A 24 -13.88 -4.52 -9.08
N PRO A 25 -14.41 -3.38 -9.56
CA PRO A 25 -15.32 -3.37 -10.70
C PRO A 25 -14.67 -3.90 -11.98
N GLU A 26 -15.38 -4.73 -12.73
CA GLU A 26 -14.91 -5.29 -14.01
C GLU A 26 -14.46 -4.21 -15.00
N ALA A 27 -15.17 -3.07 -15.03
CA ALA A 27 -14.79 -1.93 -15.86
C ALA A 27 -13.40 -1.37 -15.51
N TRP A 28 -12.99 -1.42 -14.24
CA TRP A 28 -11.64 -1.05 -13.84
C TRP A 28 -10.62 -2.09 -14.31
N ILE A 29 -10.93 -3.40 -14.20
CA ILE A 29 -10.04 -4.49 -14.66
C ILE A 29 -9.82 -4.38 -16.17
N CYS A 30 -10.90 -4.23 -16.94
CA CYS A 30 -10.87 -4.04 -18.39
C CYS A 30 -10.03 -2.84 -18.81
N GLU A 31 -10.10 -1.73 -18.05
CA GLU A 31 -9.30 -0.54 -18.32
C GLU A 31 -7.83 -0.74 -17.93
N ALA A 32 -7.57 -1.38 -16.80
CA ALA A 32 -6.23 -1.65 -16.28
C ALA A 32 -5.44 -2.66 -17.13
N SER A 33 -6.13 -3.63 -17.75
CA SER A 33 -5.50 -4.64 -18.61
C SER A 33 -5.05 -4.10 -19.96
N LYS A 34 -5.48 -2.88 -20.34
CA LYS A 34 -5.07 -2.27 -21.62
C LYS A 34 -3.57 -1.95 -21.62
N PRO A 35 -2.79 -2.39 -22.62
CA PRO A 35 -1.34 -2.16 -22.67
C PRO A 35 -0.95 -0.67 -22.54
N GLU A 36 -1.74 0.23 -23.12
CA GLU A 36 -1.54 1.68 -23.05
C GLU A 36 -1.67 2.24 -21.62
N ASN A 37 -2.45 1.59 -20.76
CA ASN A 37 -2.70 2.01 -19.39
C ASN A 37 -1.72 1.40 -18.37
N LEU A 38 -1.00 0.33 -18.73
CA LEU A 38 -0.01 -0.30 -17.85
C LEU A 38 1.08 0.68 -17.37
N THR A 39 1.42 1.70 -18.17
CA THR A 39 2.36 2.74 -17.75
C THR A 39 1.81 3.52 -16.54
N VAL A 40 0.53 3.87 -16.54
CA VAL A 40 -0.12 4.58 -15.44
C VAL A 40 -0.29 3.66 -14.24
N VAL A 41 -0.76 2.43 -14.45
CA VAL A 41 -0.96 1.44 -13.39
C VAL A 41 0.35 1.16 -12.65
N LEU A 42 1.43 0.85 -13.36
CA LEU A 42 2.71 0.51 -12.73
C LEU A 42 3.40 1.72 -12.11
N THR A 43 3.28 2.92 -12.70
CA THR A 43 3.88 4.11 -12.09
C THR A 43 3.11 4.54 -10.84
N ASP A 44 1.78 4.43 -10.83
CA ASP A 44 0.99 4.70 -9.62
C ASP A 44 1.23 3.62 -8.55
N HIS A 45 1.30 2.34 -8.93
CA HIS A 45 1.70 1.24 -8.05
C HIS A 45 3.05 1.53 -7.39
N LEU A 46 4.08 1.82 -8.18
CA LEU A 46 5.41 2.19 -7.67
C LEU A 46 5.34 3.34 -6.65
N ILE A 47 4.55 4.38 -6.93
CA ILE A 47 4.39 5.52 -6.01
C ILE A 47 3.64 5.10 -4.75
N CYS A 48 2.67 4.19 -4.84
CA CYS A 48 1.96 3.65 -3.68
C CYS A 48 2.90 2.88 -2.75
N GLU A 49 3.83 2.08 -3.29
CA GLU A 49 4.87 1.41 -2.48
C GLU A 49 5.71 2.42 -1.67
N LEU A 50 6.17 3.49 -2.33
CA LEU A 50 6.91 4.55 -1.63
C LEU A 50 6.04 5.24 -0.58
N LYS A 51 4.76 5.50 -0.88
CA LYS A 51 3.84 6.16 0.05
C LYS A 51 3.50 5.28 1.26
N ALA A 52 3.43 3.97 1.08
CA ALA A 52 3.24 3.01 2.18
C ALA A 52 4.46 3.07 3.13
N ALA A 53 5.68 3.00 2.58
CA ALA A 53 6.91 3.19 3.34
C ALA A 53 6.97 4.57 4.05
N GLN A 54 6.61 5.65 3.35
CA GLN A 54 6.55 7.01 3.93
C GLN A 54 5.53 7.12 5.06
N SER A 55 4.38 6.45 4.94
CA SER A 55 3.32 6.45 5.95
C SER A 55 3.75 5.73 7.22
N ALA A 56 4.35 4.54 7.08
CA ALA A 56 4.94 3.83 8.20
C ALA A 56 6.11 4.59 8.84
N MET A 57 6.95 5.24 8.02
CA MET A 57 8.03 6.09 8.51
C MET A 57 7.50 7.28 9.33
N TYR A 58 6.40 7.88 8.88
CA TYR A 58 5.73 8.93 9.64
C TYR A 58 5.26 8.42 11.01
N LEU A 59 4.70 7.21 11.08
CA LEU A 59 4.28 6.61 12.36
C LEU A 59 5.47 6.42 13.30
N LEU A 60 6.59 5.87 12.81
CA LEU A 60 7.82 5.73 13.60
C LEU A 60 8.30 7.08 14.11
N ARG A 61 8.40 8.09 13.24
CA ARG A 61 8.84 9.44 13.62
C ARG A 61 7.92 10.12 14.63
N ARG A 62 6.62 9.85 14.56
CA ARG A 62 5.62 10.54 15.39
C ARG A 62 5.49 9.93 16.79
N TYR A 63 5.65 8.62 16.91
CA TYR A 63 5.30 7.87 18.13
C TYR A 63 6.48 7.15 18.78
N ILE A 64 7.61 7.02 18.08
CA ILE A 64 8.76 6.19 18.53
C ILE A 64 10.07 6.99 18.52
N ALA A 65 10.39 7.66 17.42
CA ALA A 65 11.72 8.24 17.20
C ALA A 65 11.90 9.57 17.94
N ASP A 66 13.12 9.82 18.44
CA ASP A 66 13.56 11.16 18.83
C ASP A 66 13.91 12.02 17.61
N GLU A 67 14.34 13.26 17.84
CA GLU A 67 14.69 14.20 16.76
C GLU A 67 15.85 13.70 15.88
N GLN A 68 16.87 13.09 16.49
CA GLN A 68 18.05 12.61 15.78
C GLN A 68 17.71 11.40 14.90
N THR A 69 17.03 10.39 15.46
CA THR A 69 16.58 9.22 14.71
C THR A 69 15.57 9.64 13.64
N SER A 70 14.67 10.59 13.92
CA SER A 70 13.76 11.15 12.91
C SER A 70 14.50 11.77 11.72
N ALA A 71 15.61 12.48 11.94
CA ALA A 71 16.42 13.02 10.85
C ALA A 71 17.08 11.91 10.00
N VAL A 72 17.63 10.87 10.66
CA VAL A 72 18.21 9.71 9.96
C VAL A 72 17.17 8.99 9.09
N LEU A 73 15.96 8.82 9.60
CA LEU A 73 14.85 8.20 8.89
C LEU A 73 14.45 8.98 7.62
N LEU A 74 14.42 10.32 7.71
CA LEU A 74 14.16 11.19 6.56
C LEU A 74 15.25 11.09 5.49
N ASP A 75 16.52 11.17 5.90
CA ASP A 75 17.66 11.05 4.99
C ASP A 75 17.73 9.68 4.30
N TRP A 76 17.19 8.64 4.96
CA TRP A 76 17.14 7.30 4.41
C TRP A 76 16.11 7.17 3.26
N LEU A 77 14.95 7.83 3.34
CA LEU A 77 13.95 7.84 2.26
C LEU A 77 14.31 8.78 1.10
N LYS A 78 15.13 9.80 1.36
CA LYS A 78 15.46 10.86 0.40
C LYS A 78 15.88 10.35 -0.99
N PRO A 79 16.74 9.31 -1.16
CA PRO A 79 17.09 8.80 -2.49
C PRO A 79 15.89 8.26 -3.27
N TYR A 80 14.93 7.62 -2.59
CA TYR A 80 13.70 7.12 -3.22
C TYR A 80 12.79 8.28 -3.63
N GLU A 81 12.69 9.32 -2.80
CA GLU A 81 11.92 10.54 -3.11
C GLU A 81 12.54 11.34 -4.26
N ASP A 82 13.87 11.51 -4.25
CA ASP A 82 14.65 12.13 -5.31
C ASP A 82 14.40 11.43 -6.65
N PHE A 83 14.47 10.10 -6.66
CA PHE A 83 14.18 9.32 -7.86
C PHE A 83 12.73 9.48 -8.32
N THR A 84 11.77 9.28 -7.40
CA THR A 84 10.34 9.22 -7.73
C THR A 84 9.75 10.57 -8.15
N TYR A 85 10.13 11.65 -7.46
CA TYR A 85 9.50 12.96 -7.63
C TYR A 85 10.37 13.95 -8.40
N ARG A 86 11.70 13.81 -8.34
CA ARG A 86 12.65 14.73 -8.99
C ARG A 86 13.31 14.11 -10.22
N HIS A 87 13.09 12.81 -10.48
CA HIS A 87 13.72 12.05 -11.58
C HIS A 87 15.25 12.10 -11.51
N THR A 88 15.80 12.13 -10.31
CA THR A 88 17.24 12.22 -10.06
C THR A 88 17.78 10.94 -9.43
N GLY A 89 18.96 10.49 -9.90
CA GLY A 89 19.63 9.29 -9.40
C GLY A 89 19.50 8.09 -10.33
N ASP A 90 20.02 6.94 -9.90
CA ASP A 90 19.90 5.65 -10.58
C ASP A 90 19.13 4.70 -9.66
N TRP A 91 18.01 4.18 -10.15
CA TRP A 91 17.18 3.27 -9.38
C TRP A 91 17.92 1.98 -9.00
N ARG A 92 18.92 1.55 -9.79
CA ARG A 92 19.74 0.37 -9.47
C ARG A 92 20.60 0.56 -8.21
N ALA A 93 20.85 1.81 -7.81
CA ALA A 93 21.62 2.12 -6.60
C ALA A 93 20.76 2.16 -5.32
N LEU A 94 19.41 2.14 -5.44
CA LEU A 94 18.50 2.29 -4.30
C LEU A 94 18.51 1.08 -3.35
N HIS A 95 18.77 -0.13 -3.85
CA HIS A 95 18.72 -1.39 -3.09
C HIS A 95 19.82 -1.55 -2.00
N THR A 96 20.67 -0.55 -1.77
CA THR A 96 21.91 -0.73 -1.00
C THR A 96 21.82 -0.44 0.50
N LYS A 97 20.73 0.15 1.01
CA LYS A 97 20.66 0.61 2.41
C LYS A 97 19.54 -0.07 3.20
N ASN A 98 19.91 -0.99 4.10
CA ASN A 98 18.96 -1.63 5.01
C ASN A 98 18.64 -0.73 6.21
N LEU A 99 17.35 -0.49 6.46
CA LEU A 99 16.89 0.11 7.71
C LEU A 99 17.16 -0.85 8.88
N SER A 100 17.71 -0.37 10.00
CA SER A 100 17.99 -1.22 11.16
C SER A 100 17.17 -0.79 12.37
N LYS A 101 16.61 -1.76 13.10
CA LYS A 101 15.95 -1.51 14.39
C LYS A 101 16.92 -0.97 15.45
N SER A 102 18.23 -1.21 15.28
CA SER A 102 19.27 -0.69 16.17
C SER A 102 19.41 0.84 16.16
N LEU A 103 18.71 1.53 15.24
CA LEU A 103 18.64 2.99 15.21
C LEU A 103 17.74 3.58 16.30
N PHE A 104 16.92 2.75 16.94
CA PHE A 104 15.94 3.17 17.93
C PHE A 104 16.40 2.77 19.34
N ASP A 105 16.35 3.72 20.27
CA ASP A 105 16.49 3.40 21.69
C ASP A 105 15.19 2.76 22.19
N THR A 106 15.23 1.45 22.39
CA THR A 106 14.08 0.66 22.86
C THR A 106 13.92 0.70 24.38
N SER A 107 14.84 1.35 25.09
CA SER A 107 14.80 1.49 26.55
C SER A 107 13.56 2.28 26.97
N GLY A 108 12.70 1.66 27.79
CA GLY A 108 11.50 2.33 28.30
C GLY A 108 10.31 2.38 27.32
N MET A 109 10.41 1.77 26.14
CA MET A 109 9.25 1.60 25.25
C MET A 109 8.18 0.70 25.89
N THR A 110 6.92 1.07 25.73
CA THR A 110 5.78 0.18 26.04
C THR A 110 5.74 -1.00 25.07
N GLU A 111 4.98 -2.05 25.42
CA GLU A 111 4.81 -3.21 24.52
C GLU A 111 4.17 -2.81 23.18
N PHE A 112 3.21 -1.87 23.21
CA PHE A 112 2.64 -1.30 22.00
C PHE A 112 3.71 -0.58 21.14
N GLN A 113 4.57 0.23 21.75
CA GLN A 113 5.62 0.93 21.01
C GLN A 113 6.62 -0.04 20.36
N LYS A 114 6.95 -1.14 21.04
CA LYS A 114 7.79 -2.22 20.46
C LYS A 114 7.07 -2.93 19.29
N SER A 115 5.79 -3.27 19.46
CA SER A 115 4.94 -3.85 18.41
C SER A 115 4.88 -2.94 17.17
N LEU A 116 4.61 -1.65 17.37
CA LEU A 116 4.58 -0.64 16.32
C LEU A 116 5.94 -0.52 15.62
N LEU A 117 7.04 -0.42 16.39
CA LEU A 117 8.38 -0.35 15.83
C LEU A 117 8.69 -1.57 14.95
N ASP A 118 8.40 -2.75 15.47
CA ASP A 118 8.72 -4.01 14.81
C ASP A 118 7.97 -4.19 13.49
N LYS A 119 6.65 -3.94 13.50
CA LYS A 119 5.80 -4.04 12.32
C LYS A 119 6.12 -2.97 11.30
N MET A 120 6.29 -1.70 11.71
CA MET A 120 6.57 -0.61 10.76
C MET A 120 7.95 -0.72 10.11
N VAL A 121 8.99 -1.17 10.84
CA VAL A 121 10.32 -1.39 10.23
C VAL A 121 10.28 -2.55 9.24
N MET A 122 9.51 -3.61 9.52
CA MET A 122 9.33 -4.72 8.58
C MET A 122 8.58 -4.25 7.33
N LEU A 123 7.44 -3.57 7.50
CA LEU A 123 6.66 -3.02 6.40
C LEU A 123 7.51 -2.11 5.51
N ILE A 124 8.20 -1.12 6.07
CA ILE A 124 9.05 -0.20 5.28
C ILE A 124 10.07 -0.95 4.42
N LYS A 125 10.66 -2.04 4.93
CA LYS A 125 11.60 -2.85 4.15
C LYS A 125 10.92 -3.59 3.01
N GLU A 126 9.76 -4.17 3.28
CA GLU A 126 8.98 -4.93 2.29
C GLU A 126 8.48 -3.98 1.19
N GLU A 127 7.90 -2.83 1.52
CA GLU A 127 7.42 -1.89 0.49
C GLU A 127 8.54 -1.29 -0.35
N LEU A 128 9.72 -1.00 0.24
CA LEU A 128 10.83 -0.54 -0.59
C LEU A 128 11.47 -1.66 -1.42
N HIS A 129 11.31 -2.91 -1.00
CA HIS A 129 11.64 -4.05 -1.85
C HIS A 129 10.64 -4.19 -3.00
N HIS A 130 9.33 -4.09 -2.73
CA HIS A 130 8.29 -4.07 -3.76
C HIS A 130 8.50 -2.91 -4.75
N PHE A 131 8.79 -1.71 -4.26
CA PHE A 131 9.15 -0.54 -5.06
C PHE A 131 10.27 -0.87 -6.07
N PHE A 132 11.32 -1.55 -5.59
CA PHE A 132 12.41 -1.97 -6.46
C PHE A 132 11.97 -3.01 -7.49
N GLN A 133 11.18 -4.01 -7.09
CA GLN A 133 10.67 -5.04 -7.99
C GLN A 133 9.76 -4.44 -9.09
N VAL A 134 8.93 -3.44 -8.75
CA VAL A 134 8.12 -2.72 -9.75
C VAL A 134 9.02 -2.04 -10.78
N LEU A 135 10.13 -1.42 -10.36
CA LEU A 135 11.11 -0.83 -11.29
C LEU A 135 11.77 -1.87 -12.20
N GLU A 136 12.10 -3.04 -11.67
CA GLU A 136 12.65 -4.14 -12.48
C GLU A 136 11.64 -4.61 -13.53
N ILE A 137 10.36 -4.75 -13.14
CA ILE A 137 9.28 -5.10 -14.05
C ILE A 137 9.11 -4.03 -15.13
N MET A 138 8.96 -2.76 -14.73
CA MET A 138 8.85 -1.62 -15.66
C MET A 138 10.02 -1.59 -16.65
N HIS A 139 11.26 -1.77 -16.16
CA HIS A 139 12.44 -1.81 -17.01
C HIS A 139 12.40 -2.97 -17.99
N SER A 140 12.00 -4.17 -17.54
CA SER A 140 11.96 -5.36 -18.37
C SER A 140 10.87 -5.32 -19.45
N LEU A 141 9.77 -4.61 -19.19
CA LEU A 141 8.67 -4.39 -20.14
C LEU A 141 8.90 -3.15 -21.03
N GLY A 142 10.03 -2.44 -20.87
CA GLY A 142 10.32 -1.22 -21.63
C GLY A 142 9.40 -0.04 -21.30
N ILE A 143 8.76 -0.06 -20.13
CA ILE A 143 7.84 0.97 -19.67
C ILE A 143 8.65 2.14 -19.13
N LYS A 144 8.49 3.30 -19.77
CA LYS A 144 9.14 4.54 -19.33
C LYS A 144 8.38 5.11 -18.14
N TYR A 145 9.11 5.42 -17.08
CA TYR A 145 8.57 6.16 -15.95
C TYR A 145 7.99 7.51 -16.43
N LYS A 146 6.73 7.78 -16.09
CA LYS A 146 6.08 9.08 -16.29
C LYS A 146 5.44 9.51 -14.98
N SER A 147 5.66 10.77 -14.57
CA SER A 147 4.98 11.28 -13.38
C SER A 147 3.47 11.14 -13.49
N VAL A 148 2.86 10.58 -12.46
CA VAL A 148 1.40 10.55 -12.28
C VAL A 148 1.03 11.32 -11.03
N THR A 149 -0.13 11.97 -11.04
CA THR A 149 -0.71 12.59 -9.84
C THR A 149 -1.27 11.51 -8.93
N SER A 150 -1.33 11.80 -7.63
CA SER A 150 -1.98 10.90 -6.67
C SER A 150 -3.47 10.74 -6.99
N SER A 151 -3.97 9.52 -6.90
CA SER A 151 -5.41 9.24 -6.95
C SER A 151 -6.16 9.92 -5.80
N ARG A 152 -7.49 10.04 -5.94
CA ARG A 152 -8.36 10.57 -4.88
C ARG A 152 -8.54 9.61 -3.69
N TYR A 153 -8.17 8.33 -3.83
CA TYR A 153 -8.52 7.25 -2.93
C TYR A 153 -8.03 7.46 -1.49
N ALA A 154 -6.70 7.47 -1.28
CA ALA A 154 -6.13 7.61 0.06
C ALA A 154 -6.55 8.93 0.72
N ASN A 155 -6.55 10.04 -0.04
CA ASN A 155 -7.04 11.33 0.46
C ASN A 155 -8.54 11.30 0.79
N GLY A 156 -9.34 10.52 0.07
CA GLY A 156 -10.76 10.29 0.35
C GLY A 156 -10.95 9.64 1.71
N LEU A 157 -10.22 8.56 2.00
CA LEU A 157 -10.22 7.90 3.31
C LEU A 157 -9.76 8.86 4.41
N LEU A 158 -8.62 9.54 4.21
CA LEU A 158 -8.02 10.42 5.22
C LEU A 158 -8.91 11.61 5.63
N ARG A 159 -9.89 12.01 4.81
CA ARG A 159 -10.89 13.04 5.19
C ARG A 159 -11.80 12.62 6.33
N HIS A 160 -11.95 11.33 6.57
CA HIS A 160 -12.78 10.80 7.64
C HIS A 160 -12.01 10.58 8.95
N VAL A 161 -10.68 10.74 8.95
CA VAL A 161 -9.83 10.56 10.12
C VAL A 161 -10.11 11.62 11.19
N ARG A 162 -10.32 11.18 12.43
CA ARG A 162 -10.50 12.05 13.61
C ARG A 162 -9.24 12.86 13.89
N THR A 163 -9.40 14.02 14.53
CA THR A 163 -8.32 14.99 14.70
C THR A 163 -7.57 14.88 16.04
N TYR A 164 -8.11 14.13 17.01
CA TYR A 164 -7.59 14.00 18.36
C TYR A 164 -7.01 12.61 18.62
N GLU A 165 -6.00 12.53 19.50
CA GLU A 165 -5.36 11.27 19.88
C GLU A 165 -6.13 10.57 21.01
N PRO A 166 -6.13 9.22 21.09
CA PRO A 166 -5.46 8.27 20.19
C PRO A 166 -6.29 7.91 18.93
N GLU A 167 -7.50 8.44 18.82
CA GLU A 167 -8.46 8.09 17.75
C GLU A 167 -7.96 8.39 16.34
N LYS A 168 -7.18 9.46 16.19
CA LYS A 168 -6.50 9.80 14.94
C LYS A 168 -5.54 8.71 14.48
N LEU A 169 -4.77 8.12 15.40
CA LEU A 169 -3.86 7.04 15.08
C LEU A 169 -4.63 5.76 14.70
N ILE A 170 -5.65 5.41 15.48
CA ILE A 170 -6.53 4.26 15.21
C ILE A 170 -7.12 4.37 13.80
N ASP A 171 -7.69 5.52 13.46
CA ASP A 171 -8.27 5.77 12.14
C ASP A 171 -7.24 5.67 11.00
N LYS A 172 -6.02 6.18 11.21
CA LYS A 172 -4.96 6.08 10.20
C LYS A 172 -4.52 4.64 9.95
N LEU A 173 -4.48 3.81 11.00
CA LEU A 173 -4.15 2.40 10.88
C LEU A 173 -5.28 1.64 10.16
N ILE A 174 -6.54 1.95 10.45
CA ILE A 174 -7.69 1.40 9.70
C ILE A 174 -7.61 1.79 8.21
N CYS A 175 -7.30 3.06 7.90
CA CYS A 175 -7.06 3.48 6.51
C CYS A 175 -5.94 2.67 5.85
N GLY A 176 -4.83 2.45 6.56
CA GLY A 176 -3.72 1.59 6.10
C GLY A 176 -4.23 0.18 5.76
N ALA A 177 -4.96 -0.46 6.66
CA ALA A 177 -5.54 -1.79 6.41
C ALA A 177 -6.41 -1.85 5.14
N TYR A 178 -7.26 -0.85 4.91
CA TYR A 178 -8.08 -0.80 3.68
C TYR A 178 -7.25 -0.57 2.40
N ILE A 179 -6.17 0.21 2.48
CA ILE A 179 -5.27 0.43 1.33
C ILE A 179 -4.57 -0.89 0.95
N GLU A 180 -3.96 -1.58 1.91
CA GLU A 180 -3.26 -2.85 1.69
C GLU A 180 -4.22 -3.96 1.23
N ALA A 181 -5.40 -4.07 1.86
CA ALA A 181 -6.42 -5.03 1.47
C ALA A 181 -6.89 -4.81 0.02
N ARG A 182 -7.13 -3.55 -0.38
CA ARG A 182 -7.52 -3.23 -1.75
C ARG A 182 -6.39 -3.48 -2.75
N SER A 183 -5.14 -3.16 -2.40
CA SER A 183 -3.97 -3.49 -3.23
C SER A 183 -3.90 -5.00 -3.50
N CYS A 184 -3.99 -5.81 -2.44
CA CYS A 184 -4.02 -7.27 -2.51
C CYS A 184 -5.10 -7.79 -3.46
N GLU A 185 -6.33 -7.33 -3.29
CA GLU A 185 -7.46 -7.75 -4.13
C GLU A 185 -7.29 -7.31 -5.59
N ARG A 186 -6.80 -6.09 -5.86
CA ARG A 186 -6.53 -5.62 -7.23
C ARG A 186 -5.41 -6.37 -7.92
N PHE A 187 -4.33 -6.69 -7.22
CA PHE A 187 -3.25 -7.52 -7.78
C PHE A 187 -3.79 -8.88 -8.23
N ALA A 188 -4.59 -9.53 -7.37
CA ALA A 188 -5.20 -10.81 -7.71
C ALA A 188 -6.20 -10.71 -8.87
N ALA A 189 -7.02 -9.66 -8.88
CA ALA A 189 -8.02 -9.43 -9.92
C ALA A 189 -7.36 -9.12 -11.29
N LEU A 190 -6.25 -8.38 -11.32
CA LEU A 190 -5.59 -7.97 -12.55
C LEU A 190 -4.62 -9.03 -13.10
N ALA A 191 -3.99 -9.84 -12.26
CA ALA A 191 -2.96 -10.80 -12.65
C ALA A 191 -3.34 -11.74 -13.82
N PRO A 192 -4.58 -12.25 -13.95
CA PRO A 192 -4.98 -13.10 -15.08
C PRO A 192 -5.12 -12.37 -16.42
N HIS A 193 -5.16 -11.03 -16.42
CA HIS A 193 -5.49 -10.19 -17.57
C HIS A 193 -4.27 -9.45 -18.15
N VAL A 194 -3.08 -9.70 -17.60
CA VAL A 194 -1.82 -9.08 -18.01
C VAL A 194 -0.83 -10.13 -18.51
N ASP A 195 0.32 -9.67 -19.03
CA ASP A 195 1.42 -10.56 -19.41
C ASP A 195 1.81 -11.51 -18.27
N GLU A 196 2.21 -12.74 -18.61
CA GLU A 196 2.52 -13.80 -17.66
C GLU A 196 3.51 -13.35 -16.58
N LYS A 197 4.57 -12.63 -16.98
CA LYS A 197 5.59 -12.15 -16.04
C LYS A 197 5.02 -11.13 -15.04
N LEU A 198 4.16 -10.22 -15.51
CA LEU A 198 3.52 -9.22 -14.66
C LEU A 198 2.49 -9.87 -13.74
N GLY A 199 1.73 -10.84 -14.25
CA GLY A 199 0.77 -11.61 -13.48
C GLY A 199 1.43 -12.39 -12.35
N GLU A 200 2.53 -13.10 -12.64
CA GLU A 200 3.32 -13.82 -11.63
C GLU A 200 3.87 -12.88 -10.55
N PHE A 201 4.36 -11.70 -10.95
CA PHE A 201 4.79 -10.67 -10.01
C PHE A 201 3.65 -10.22 -9.09
N TYR A 202 2.49 -9.85 -9.63
CA TYR A 202 1.33 -9.45 -8.82
C TYR A 202 0.86 -10.55 -7.86
N ILE A 203 0.85 -11.82 -8.29
CA ILE A 203 0.53 -12.92 -7.37
C ILE A 203 1.59 -13.08 -6.27
N SER A 204 2.87 -12.81 -6.57
CA SER A 204 3.95 -12.90 -5.58
C SER A 204 3.81 -11.89 -4.43
N LEU A 205 3.15 -10.75 -4.68
CA LEU A 205 2.90 -9.71 -3.67
C LEU A 205 1.79 -10.07 -2.68
N LEU A 206 0.83 -10.92 -3.07
CA LEU A 206 -0.40 -11.14 -2.27
C LEU A 206 -0.13 -11.54 -0.81
N ARG A 207 0.94 -12.30 -0.57
CA ARG A 207 1.27 -12.76 0.78
C ARG A 207 1.77 -11.64 1.70
N SER A 208 2.56 -10.68 1.19
CA SER A 208 2.98 -9.51 1.97
C SER A 208 1.80 -8.58 2.21
N GLU A 209 1.05 -8.23 1.17
CA GLU A 209 -0.15 -7.37 1.27
C GLU A 209 -1.18 -7.94 2.25
N ALA A 210 -1.44 -9.26 2.18
CA ALA A 210 -2.35 -9.94 3.11
C ALA A 210 -1.86 -9.87 4.56
N ARG A 211 -0.55 -9.81 4.82
CA ARG A 211 -0.02 -9.60 6.17
C ARG A 211 -0.07 -8.15 6.59
N HIS A 212 0.27 -7.21 5.70
CA HIS A 212 0.29 -5.78 5.99
C HIS A 212 -1.09 -5.30 6.47
N TYR A 213 -2.18 -5.70 5.81
CA TYR A 213 -3.51 -5.30 6.26
C TYR A 213 -3.83 -5.84 7.67
N GLN A 214 -3.44 -7.09 7.96
CA GLN A 214 -3.65 -7.71 9.28
C GLN A 214 -2.82 -7.01 10.35
N ASP A 215 -1.58 -6.65 10.04
CA ASP A 215 -0.69 -5.93 10.94
C ASP A 215 -1.25 -4.54 11.26
N TYR A 216 -1.80 -3.83 10.27
CA TYR A 216 -2.48 -2.55 10.50
C TYR A 216 -3.72 -2.68 11.40
N LEU A 217 -4.59 -3.68 11.15
CA LEU A 217 -5.76 -3.92 12.00
C LEU A 217 -5.37 -4.30 13.42
N THR A 218 -4.40 -5.20 13.58
CA THR A 218 -3.89 -5.62 14.89
C THR A 218 -3.39 -4.42 15.69
N LEU A 219 -2.60 -3.53 15.06
CA LEU A 219 -2.14 -2.31 15.71
C LEU A 219 -3.29 -1.37 16.08
N ALA A 220 -4.31 -1.24 15.23
CA ALA A 220 -5.47 -0.41 15.52
C ALA A 220 -6.25 -0.92 16.75
N GLU A 221 -6.45 -2.23 16.84
CA GLU A 221 -7.11 -2.90 17.96
C GLU A 221 -6.30 -2.80 19.26
N GLU A 222 -4.99 -3.03 19.20
CA GLU A 222 -4.07 -2.91 20.34
C GLU A 222 -4.11 -1.51 20.98
N ILE A 223 -4.18 -0.46 20.16
CA ILE A 223 -4.22 0.94 20.64
C ILE A 223 -5.59 1.30 21.19
N ALA A 224 -6.66 0.86 20.52
CA ALA A 224 -8.01 1.19 20.92
C ALA A 224 -8.32 0.63 22.31
N GLY A 225 -7.97 -0.63 22.56
CA GLY A 225 -8.34 -1.31 23.82
C GLY A 225 -9.86 -1.45 24.04
N HIS A 226 -10.65 -1.17 23.00
CA HIS A 226 -12.11 -1.29 22.95
C HIS A 226 -12.54 -1.75 21.56
N ASP A 227 -13.82 -2.10 21.39
CA ASP A 227 -14.36 -2.49 20.09
C ASP A 227 -14.31 -1.31 19.10
N ILE A 228 -13.72 -1.55 17.93
CA ILE A 228 -13.62 -0.60 16.82
C ILE A 228 -14.35 -1.10 15.57
N SER A 229 -15.15 -2.16 15.67
CA SER A 229 -15.86 -2.77 14.53
C SER A 229 -16.74 -1.77 13.78
N ALA A 230 -17.47 -0.91 14.51
CA ALA A 230 -18.26 0.15 13.88
C ALA A 230 -17.39 1.15 13.10
N ARG A 231 -16.17 1.41 13.58
CA ARG A 231 -15.24 2.33 12.92
C ARG A 231 -14.61 1.72 11.68
N ILE A 232 -14.24 0.44 11.74
CA ILE A 232 -13.80 -0.35 10.59
C ILE A 232 -14.90 -0.33 9.53
N HIS A 233 -16.14 -0.68 9.90
CA HIS A 233 -17.28 -0.69 8.98
C HIS A 233 -17.51 0.66 8.29
N HIS A 234 -17.46 1.76 9.04
CA HIS A 234 -17.54 3.12 8.47
C HIS A 234 -16.49 3.35 7.37
N PHE A 235 -15.24 2.97 7.61
CA PHE A 235 -14.19 3.13 6.59
C PHE A 235 -14.41 2.18 5.40
N GLY A 236 -14.93 0.98 5.61
CA GLY A 236 -15.29 0.07 4.52
C GLY A 236 -16.38 0.63 3.60
N GLU A 237 -17.38 1.32 4.16
CA GLU A 237 -18.40 2.02 3.34
C GLU A 237 -17.80 3.15 2.51
N VAL A 238 -16.92 3.97 3.11
CA VAL A 238 -16.21 5.05 2.41
C VAL A 238 -15.30 4.48 1.31
N GLU A 239 -14.57 3.41 1.61
CA GLU A 239 -13.68 2.72 0.68
C GLU A 239 -14.44 2.18 -0.52
N ALA A 240 -15.51 1.43 -0.29
CA ALA A 240 -16.35 0.89 -1.36
C ALA A 240 -16.95 2.01 -2.21
N GLN A 241 -17.37 3.13 -1.61
CA GLN A 241 -17.85 4.28 -2.38
C GLN A 241 -16.76 4.85 -3.30
N LEU A 242 -15.51 4.95 -2.83
CA LEU A 242 -14.39 5.45 -3.64
C LEU A 242 -14.07 4.51 -4.81
N ILE A 243 -14.16 3.20 -4.60
CA ILE A 243 -13.88 2.16 -5.60
C ILE A 243 -15.01 2.01 -6.63
N CYS A 244 -16.26 2.07 -6.20
CA CYS A 244 -17.41 1.81 -7.07
C CYS A 244 -17.93 3.06 -7.79
N SER A 245 -17.60 4.27 -7.33
CA SER A 245 -18.08 5.49 -7.98
C SER A 245 -17.25 5.85 -9.23
N PRO A 246 -17.84 6.54 -10.22
CA PRO A 246 -17.11 6.99 -11.40
C PRO A 246 -15.90 7.87 -11.06
N ASP A 247 -14.84 7.70 -11.83
CA ASP A 247 -13.56 8.40 -11.70
C ASP A 247 -13.01 8.75 -13.08
N THR A 248 -12.63 10.02 -13.25
CA THR A 248 -12.03 10.53 -14.50
C THR A 248 -10.50 10.44 -14.49
N ASP A 249 -9.90 10.20 -13.32
CA ASP A 249 -8.45 10.10 -13.16
C ASP A 249 -8.05 8.64 -12.88
N PHE A 250 -7.86 7.87 -13.95
CA PHE A 250 -7.55 6.44 -13.87
C PHE A 250 -6.18 6.19 -13.22
N LYS A 251 -6.15 5.35 -12.18
CA LYS A 251 -4.99 5.04 -11.32
C LYS A 251 -5.11 3.65 -10.69
N PHE A 252 -4.07 3.18 -10.01
CA PHE A 252 -4.08 1.86 -9.39
C PHE A 252 -5.18 1.71 -8.33
N HIS A 253 -5.51 2.77 -7.59
CA HIS A 253 -6.65 2.79 -6.64
C HIS A 253 -7.83 3.67 -7.10
N SER A 254 -7.94 4.02 -8.38
CA SER A 254 -9.07 4.85 -8.85
C SER A 254 -10.41 4.11 -8.78
N GLY A 255 -11.51 4.87 -8.82
CA GLY A 255 -12.85 4.31 -8.99
C GLY A 255 -13.11 3.76 -10.40
N VAL A 256 -14.39 3.57 -10.74
CA VAL A 256 -14.83 3.07 -12.06
C VAL A 256 -14.45 4.10 -13.14
N PRO A 257 -13.66 3.75 -14.16
CA PRO A 257 -13.26 4.74 -15.17
C PRO A 257 -14.48 5.30 -15.92
N ALA A 258 -14.64 6.62 -15.91
CA ALA A 258 -15.82 7.29 -16.47
C ALA A 258 -15.96 7.13 -18.00
N ASN A 259 -14.87 6.80 -18.70
CA ASN A 259 -14.84 6.60 -20.15
C ASN A 259 -15.09 5.14 -20.58
N SER A 260 -15.35 4.23 -19.64
CA SER A 260 -15.63 2.82 -19.94
C SER A 260 -17.10 2.55 -20.33
N ALA A 261 -17.94 3.58 -20.40
CA ALA A 261 -19.25 3.51 -21.03
C ALA A 261 -19.12 3.80 -22.53
N ALA A 262 -18.83 2.77 -23.31
CA ALA A 262 -19.05 2.72 -24.75
C ALA A 262 -19.89 1.49 -25.08
#